data_AF-D8J2E2-F1
#
_entry.id   AF-D8J2E2-F1
#
_cell.length_a   1.000
_cell.length_b   1.000
_cell.length_c   1.000
_cell.angle_alpha   90.00
_cell.angle_beta   90.00
_cell.angle_gamma   90.00
#
_symmetry.space_group_name_H-M   'P 1'
#
loop_
_entity.id
_entity.type
_entity.pdbx_description
1 polymer ?
#
loop_
_entity_poly.entity_id
_entity_poly.type
_entity_poly.pdbx_seq_one_letter_code
_entity_poly.pdbx_strand_id
1 'polypeptide(L)' 'MDSTLSFDDVLADGFVIGAVLLCWWVVALIVTLPALALGSTFLTTVLRWLAILLMVTGVGNALVYAIARGIVLSEEARFQ' A
#
# COMPACT_ATOMS: atom_id res chain seq x y z
N MET A 1 0.90 -21.39 25.90
CA MET A 1 -0.36 -20.69 25.61
C MET A 1 -0.19 -20.20 24.19
N ASP A 2 -0.87 -20.82 23.23
CA ASP A 2 -0.65 -20.52 21.81
C ASP A 2 -1.11 -19.09 21.51
N SER A 3 -0.15 -18.20 21.28
CA SER A 3 -0.32 -16.85 20.74
C SER A 3 -0.75 -16.93 19.26
N THR A 4 -1.90 -17.55 19.03
CA THR A 4 -2.51 -17.61 17.71
C THR A 4 -3.15 -16.26 17.43
N LEU A 5 -2.51 -15.47 16.56
CA LEU A 5 -3.10 -14.31 15.92
C LEU A 5 -4.56 -14.62 15.56
N SER A 6 -5.50 -13.84 16.10
CA SER A 6 -6.91 -14.04 15.78
C SER A 6 -7.11 -13.83 14.29
N PHE A 7 -7.94 -14.68 13.67
CA PHE A 7 -8.30 -14.53 12.26
C PHE A 7 -8.87 -13.13 11.96
N ASP A 8 -9.60 -12.55 12.92
CA ASP A 8 -10.16 -11.20 12.81
C ASP A 8 -9.07 -10.12 12.72
N ASP A 9 -7.96 -10.28 13.45
CA ASP A 9 -6.83 -9.34 13.41
C ASP A 9 -6.11 -9.40 12.05
N VAL A 10 -5.91 -10.61 11.52
CA VAL A 10 -5.30 -10.82 10.20
C VAL A 10 -6.18 -10.21 9.10
N LEU A 11 -7.50 -10.36 9.22
CA LEU A 11 -8.45 -9.83 8.24
C LEU A 11 -8.52 -8.29 8.29
N ALA A 12 -8.45 -7.70 9.48
CA ALA A 12 -8.34 -6.26 9.66
C ALA A 12 -7.04 -5.70 9.05
N ASP A 13 -5.90 -6.34 9.31
CA ASP A 13 -4.61 -5.94 8.76
C ASP A 13 -4.59 -6.06 7.22
N GLY A 14 -5.18 -7.14 6.68
CA GLY A 14 -5.37 -7.31 5.25
C GLY A 14 -6.23 -6.22 4.61
N PHE A 15 -7.30 -5.79 5.29
CA PHE A 15 -8.17 -4.70 4.82
C PHE A 15 -7.43 -3.37 4.79
N VAL A 16 -6.65 -3.05 5.83
CA VAL A 16 -5.84 -1.81 5.87
C VAL A 16 -4.82 -1.79 4.74
N ILE A 17 -4.08 -2.89 4.55
CA ILE A 17 -3.12 -3.01 3.45
C ILE A 17 -3.81 -2.87 2.10
N GLY A 18 -4.95 -3.53 1.91
CA GLY A 18 -5.77 -3.42 0.70
C GLY A 18 -6.22 -1.97 0.44
N ALA A 19 -6.67 -1.27 1.48
CA ALA A 19 -7.09 0.13 1.38
C ALA A 19 -5.93 1.07 1.02
N VAL A 20 -4.74 0.86 1.59
CA VAL A 20 -3.53 1.61 1.23
C VAL A 20 -3.22 1.41 -0.26
N LEU A 21 -3.14 0.17 -0.73
CA LEU A 21 -2.82 -0.11 -2.12
C LEU A 21 -3.87 0.45 -3.09
N LEU A 22 -5.17 0.32 -2.75
CA LEU A 22 -6.26 0.87 -3.54
C LEU A 22 -6.17 2.40 -3.63
N CYS A 23 -5.88 3.07 -2.51
CA CYS A 23 -5.72 4.53 -2.46
C CYS A 23 -4.62 5.00 -3.42
N TRP A 24 -3.43 4.40 -3.34
CA TRP A 24 -2.31 4.78 -4.20
C TRP A 24 -2.53 4.43 -5.67
N TRP A 25 -3.24 3.33 -5.95
CA TRP A 25 -3.65 2.98 -7.30
C TRP A 25 -4.62 4.00 -7.90
N VAL A 26 -5.63 4.44 -7.14
CA VAL A 26 -6.57 5.49 -7.57
C VAL A 26 -5.83 6.81 -7.86
N VAL A 27 -4.90 7.21 -6.99
CA VAL A 27 -4.08 8.41 -7.22
C VAL A 27 -3.25 8.26 -8.50
N ALA A 28 -2.63 7.10 -8.74
CA ALA A 28 -1.88 6.83 -9.96
C ALA A 28 -2.76 6.92 -11.22
N LEU A 29 -4.00 6.41 -11.17
CA LEU A 29 -4.95 6.53 -12.28
C LEU A 29 -5.36 7.98 -12.55
N ILE A 30 -5.70 8.74 -11.51
CA ILE A 30 -6.09 10.15 -11.64
C ILE A 30 -4.97 10.96 -12.32
N VAL A 31 -3.72 10.67 -11.97
CA VAL A 31 -2.55 11.35 -12.53
C VAL A 31 -2.28 10.91 -13.98
N THR A 32 -2.49 9.64 -14.33
CA THR A 32 -2.09 9.11 -15.65
C THR A 32 -3.15 9.23 -16.75
N LEU A 33 -4.43 9.08 -16.41
CA LEU A 33 -5.53 9.10 -17.38
C LEU A 33 -5.61 10.40 -18.20
N PRO A 34 -5.38 11.60 -17.64
CA PRO A 34 -5.41 12.84 -18.41
C PRO A 34 -4.34 12.91 -19.51
N ALA A 35 -3.15 12.34 -19.30
CA ALA A 35 -2.11 12.35 -20.34
C ALA A 35 -2.45 11.45 -21.52
N LEU A 36 -3.08 10.30 -21.27
CA LEU A 36 -3.58 9.41 -22.32
C LEU A 36 -4.63 10.13 -23.19
N ALA A 37 -5.48 10.97 -22.58
CA ALA A 37 -6.47 11.75 -23.30
C ALA A 37 -5.87 12.89 -24.14
N LEU A 38 -4.75 13.48 -23.69
CA LEU A 38 -4.10 14.62 -24.36
C LEU A 38 -3.18 14.21 -25.54
N GLY A 39 -2.87 12.92 -25.70
CA GLY A 39 -2.09 12.40 -26.84
C GLY A 39 -0.61 12.79 -26.88
N SER A 40 -0.08 13.43 -25.84
CA SER A 40 1.34 13.81 -25.76
C SER A 40 2.20 12.63 -25.30
N THR A 41 3.09 12.14 -26.16
CA THR A 41 3.98 10.99 -25.88
C THR A 41 5.00 11.29 -24.77
N PHE A 42 5.54 12.50 -24.73
CA PHE A 42 6.44 12.95 -23.67
C PHE A 42 5.71 13.02 -22.32
N LEU A 43 4.55 13.68 -22.28
CA LEU A 43 3.74 13.79 -21.05
C LEU A 43 3.29 12.42 -20.55
N THR A 44 2.85 11.54 -21.45
CA THR A 44 2.48 10.16 -21.13
C THR A 44 3.65 9.39 -20.51
N THR A 45 4.87 9.57 -21.02
CA THR A 45 6.06 8.91 -20.48
C THR A 45 6.38 9.40 -19.08
N VAL A 46 6.38 10.71 -18.86
CA VAL A 46 6.64 11.32 -17.54
C VAL A 46 5.58 10.89 -16.53
N LEU A 47 4.29 10.96 -16.87
CA LEU A 47 3.22 10.56 -15.97
C LEU A 47 3.21 9.05 -15.70
N ARG A 48 3.64 8.21 -16.66
CA ARG A 48 3.82 6.78 -16.42
C ARG A 48 4.89 6.51 -15.35
N TRP A 49 6.03 7.20 -15.43
CA TRP A 49 7.06 7.10 -14.40
C TRP A 49 6.57 7.60 -13.03
N LEU A 50 5.81 8.70 -13.02
CA LEU A 50 5.19 9.21 -11.80
C LEU A 50 4.19 8.20 -11.21
N ALA A 51 3.38 7.54 -12.04
CA ALA A 51 2.48 6.47 -11.61
C ALA A 51 3.24 5.30 -10.97
N ILE A 52 4.35 4.87 -11.58
CA ILE A 52 5.19 3.80 -11.02
C ILE A 52 5.71 4.23 -9.65
N LEU A 53 6.19 5.46 -9.51
CA LEU A 53 6.66 5.99 -8.22
C LEU A 53 5.54 5.98 -7.17
N LEU A 54 4.33 6.42 -7.53
CA LEU A 54 3.17 6.39 -6.63
C LEU A 54 2.80 4.97 -6.19
N MET A 55 2.86 3.99 -7.10
CA MET A 55 2.63 2.58 -6.77
C MET A 55 3.71 2.05 -5.83
N VAL A 56 4.99 2.38 -6.07
CA VAL A 56 6.10 2.02 -5.19
C VAL A 56 5.92 2.65 -3.80
N THR A 57 5.47 3.90 -3.72
CA THR A 57 5.12 4.55 -2.45
C THR A 57 4.00 3.81 -1.73
N GLY A 58 2.94 3.40 -2.43
CA GLY A 58 1.85 2.64 -1.84
C GLY A 58 2.29 1.28 -1.29
N VAL A 59 3.11 0.55 -2.04
CA VAL A 59 3.71 -0.71 -1.58
C VAL A 59 4.62 -0.47 -0.38
N GLY A 60 5.44 0.58 -0.40
CA GLY A 60 6.29 0.97 0.72
C GLY A 60 5.49 1.25 1.99
N ASN A 61 4.37 1.97 1.90
CA ASN A 61 3.50 2.25 3.04
C ASN A 61 2.85 0.98 3.60
N ALA A 62 2.37 0.08 2.72
CA ALA A 62 1.85 -1.21 3.15
C ALA A 62 2.91 -2.07 3.86
N LEU A 63 4.16 -2.04 3.37
CA LEU A 63 5.28 -2.73 3.99
C LEU A 63 5.61 -2.14 5.37
N VAL A 64 5.68 -0.82 5.50
CA VAL A 64 5.91 -0.14 6.78
C VAL A 64 4.81 -0.48 7.78
N TYR A 65 3.55 -0.49 7.35
CA TYR A 65 2.44 -0.93 8.20
C TYR A 65 2.61 -2.37 8.69
N ALA A 66 2.90 -3.30 7.77
CA ALA A 66 3.07 -4.71 8.11
C ALA A 66 4.25 -4.94 9.08
N ILE A 67 5.37 -4.24 8.89
CA ILE A 67 6.53 -4.31 9.79
C ILE A 67 6.18 -3.74 11.16
N ALA A 68 5.57 -2.56 11.23
CA ALA A 68 5.19 -1.93 12.48
C ALA A 68 4.22 -2.83 13.27
N ARG A 69 3.24 -3.42 12.60
CA ARG A 69 2.30 -4.39 13.19
C ARG A 69 3.02 -5.63 13.70
N GLY A 70 3.95 -6.18 12.93
CA GLY A 70 4.77 -7.32 13.35
C GLY A 70 5.62 -7.04 14.59
N ILE A 71 6.18 -5.83 14.70
CA ILE A 71 6.94 -5.41 15.90
C ILE A 71 6.03 -5.38 17.13
N VAL A 72 4.86 -4.73 17.04
CA VAL A 72 3.91 -4.64 18.15
C VAL A 72 3.49 -6.03 18.64
N LEU A 73 3.12 -6.92 17.73
CA LEU A 73 2.75 -8.30 18.06
C LEU A 73 3.90 -9.07 18.73
N SER A 74 5.15 -8.79 18.33
CA SER A 74 6.32 -9.42 18.94
C SER A 74 6.62 -8.91 20.36
N GLU A 75 6.29 -7.64 20.65
CA GLU A 75 6.41 -7.06 22.00
C GLU A 75 5.32 -7.61 22.92
N GLU A 76 4.07 -7.65 22.45
CA GLU A 76 2.95 -8.24 23.20
C GLU A 76 3.22 -9.70 23.59
N ALA A 77 3.79 -10.50 22.67
CA ALA A 77 4.18 -11.88 22.93
C ALA A 77 5.36 -12.04 23.90
N ARG A 78 6.20 -11.01 24.10
CA ARG A 78 7.34 -11.04 25.04
C ARG A 78 6.94 -10.70 26.48
N PHE A 79 5.86 -9.94 26.67
CA PHE A 79 5.40 -9.48 27.97
C PHE A 79 4.20 -10.26 28.53
N GLN A 80 3.73 -11.27 27.79
CA GLN A 80 2.79 -12.31 28.24
C GLN A 80 3.54 -13.56 28.72
#